data_AF-R7HZI6-F1
#
_entry.id   AF-R7HZI6-F1
#
_cell.length_a   1.000
_cell.length_b   1.000
_cell.length_c   1.000
_cell.angle_alpha   90.00
_cell.angle_beta   90.00
_cell.angle_gamma   90.00
#
_symmetry.space_group_name_H-M   'P 1'
#
loop_
_entity.id
_entity.type
_entity.pdbx_description
1 polymer ?
#
loop_
_entity_poly.entity_id
_entity_poly.type
_entity_poly.pdbx_seq_one_letter_code
_entity_poly.pdbx_strand_id
1 'polypeptide(L)' 'MYHIYTIKNRSEFSKTLVAETKDYDEALQKAEKAIEGKEGYNYIVEETDGSMNSYGELIATVVAEG' A
#
# COMPACT_ATOMS: atom_id res chain seq x y z
N MET A 1 9.60 -3.76 -5.08
CA MET A 1 8.23 -4.33 -5.08
C MET A 1 7.34 -3.35 -4.36
N TYR A 2 6.22 -2.99 -4.95
CA TYR A 2 5.20 -2.11 -4.39
C TYR A 2 4.09 -2.95 -3.77
N HIS A 3 3.84 -2.74 -2.49
CA HIS A 3 2.69 -3.28 -1.79
C HIS A 3 1.61 -2.20 -1.73
N ILE A 4 0.43 -2.55 -2.22
CA ILE A 4 -0.74 -1.68 -2.19
C ILE A 4 -1.58 -2.11 -0.99
N TYR A 5 -1.88 -1.16 -0.13
CA TYR A 5 -2.78 -1.33 0.98
C TYR A 5 -3.97 -0.41 0.84
N THR A 6 -5.12 -0.86 1.32
CA THR A 6 -6.28 0.00 1.53
C THR A 6 -6.59 0.06 3.01
N ILE A 7 -6.89 1.27 3.49
CA ILE A 7 -7.28 1.55 4.86
C ILE A 7 -8.69 2.09 4.85
N LYS A 8 -9.56 1.47 5.65
CA LYS A 8 -10.89 2.02 5.90
C LYS A 8 -10.82 2.97 7.10
N ASN A 9 -11.37 4.18 6.95
CA ASN A 9 -11.67 5.08 8.06
C ASN A 9 -10.43 5.49 8.90
N ARG A 10 -9.25 5.60 8.27
CA ARG A 10 -7.95 5.88 8.93
C ARG A 10 -7.60 4.96 10.11
N SER A 11 -8.25 3.81 10.21
CA SER A 11 -7.99 2.87 11.30
C SER A 11 -6.87 1.93 10.87
N GLU A 12 -5.72 1.96 11.56
CA GLU A 12 -4.58 1.08 11.29
C GLU A 12 -4.97 -0.41 11.34
N PHE A 13 -6.01 -0.75 12.09
CA PHE A 13 -6.60 -2.10 12.15
C PHE A 13 -7.26 -2.57 10.85
N SER A 14 -7.60 -1.66 9.94
CA SER A 14 -8.26 -1.98 8.67
C SER A 14 -7.31 -1.93 7.47
N LYS A 15 -5.99 -1.94 7.70
CA LYS A 15 -4.97 -2.04 6.64
C LYS A 15 -5.06 -3.41 5.97
N THR A 16 -5.66 -3.45 4.79
CA THR A 16 -5.79 -4.67 3.97
C THR A 16 -4.84 -4.59 2.80
N LEU A 17 -3.94 -5.58 2.65
CA LEU A 17 -3.12 -5.73 1.44
C LEU A 17 -4.05 -6.03 0.26
N VAL A 18 -4.03 -5.17 -0.74
CA VAL A 18 -4.81 -5.32 -1.98
C VAL A 18 -4.03 -6.18 -2.98
N ALA A 19 -2.79 -5.79 -3.24
CA ALA A 19 -1.92 -6.47 -4.20
C ALA A 19 -0.46 -6.06 -4.00
N GLU A 20 0.43 -6.88 -4.54
CA GLU A 20 1.85 -6.60 -4.69
C GLU A 20 2.19 -6.55 -6.18
N THR A 21 2.98 -5.56 -6.59
CA THR A 21 3.41 -5.35 -7.98
C THR A 21 4.87 -4.92 -8.01
N LYS A 22 5.57 -5.10 -9.13
CA LYS A 22 6.93 -4.55 -9.30
C LYS A 22 6.92 -3.16 -9.95
N ASP A 23 5.80 -2.76 -10.54
CA ASP A 23 5.60 -1.50 -11.24
C ASP A 23 4.80 -0.50 -10.40
N TYR A 24 5.33 0.72 -10.28
CA TYR A 24 4.70 1.80 -9.53
C TYR A 24 3.39 2.27 -10.16
N ASP A 25 3.37 2.39 -11.50
CA ASP A 25 2.18 2.84 -12.24
C ASP A 25 1.01 1.86 -12.07
N GLU A 26 1.32 0.55 -12.17
CA GLU A 26 0.33 -0.50 -11.93
C GLU A 26 -0.12 -0.52 -10.45
N ALA A 27 0.78 -0.16 -9.53
CA ALA A 27 0.47 -0.06 -8.12
C ALA A 27 -0.52 1.07 -7.84
N LEU A 28 -0.27 2.27 -8.37
CA LEU A 28 -1.17 3.42 -8.27
C LEU A 28 -2.53 3.13 -8.90
N GLN A 29 -2.58 2.60 -10.12
CA GLN A 29 -3.86 2.26 -10.77
C GLN A 29 -4.69 1.28 -9.95
N LYS A 30 -4.05 0.24 -9.37
CA LYS A 30 -4.75 -0.71 -8.49
C LYS A 30 -5.18 -0.07 -7.18
N ALA A 31 -4.37 0.83 -6.61
CA ALA A 31 -4.66 1.55 -5.39
C ALA A 31 -5.88 2.48 -5.55
N GLU A 32 -5.86 3.34 -6.58
CA GLU A 32 -6.97 4.21 -6.94
C GLU A 32 -8.22 3.39 -7.24
N LYS A 33 -8.12 2.35 -8.07
CA LYS A 33 -9.27 1.49 -8.38
C LYS A 33 -9.82 0.75 -7.17
N ALA A 34 -9.02 0.49 -6.15
CA ALA A 34 -9.45 -0.18 -4.92
C ALA A 34 -10.22 0.75 -3.97
N ILE A 35 -9.97 2.06 -4.04
CA ILE A 35 -10.71 3.09 -3.30
C ILE A 35 -11.82 3.75 -4.14
N GLU A 36 -11.77 3.61 -5.47
CA GLU A 36 -12.74 4.16 -6.42
C GLU A 36 -14.14 3.62 -6.09
N GLY A 37 -15.05 4.53 -5.70
CA GLY A 37 -16.41 4.19 -5.28
C GLY A 37 -16.57 3.81 -3.80
N LYS A 38 -15.51 3.87 -2.99
CA LYS A 38 -15.58 3.66 -1.54
C LYS A 38 -15.24 4.95 -0.77
N GLU A 39 -16.25 5.79 -0.52
CA GLU A 39 -16.11 6.96 0.34
C GLU A 39 -15.59 6.56 1.74
N GLY A 40 -14.49 7.19 2.17
CA GLY A 40 -13.83 6.93 3.45
C GLY A 40 -12.80 5.79 3.45
N TYR A 41 -12.41 5.30 2.28
CA TYR A 41 -11.23 4.44 2.13
C TYR A 41 -10.06 5.26 1.59
N ASN A 42 -8.91 5.01 2.19
CA ASN A 42 -7.63 5.54 1.79
C ASN A 42 -6.79 4.41 1.19
N TYR A 43 -5.87 4.75 0.30
CA TYR A 43 -4.87 3.81 -0.18
C TYR A 43 -3.48 4.21 0.30
N ILE A 44 -2.62 3.22 0.45
CA ILE A 44 -1.21 3.40 0.76
C ILE A 44 -0.43 2.50 -0.17
N VAL A 45 0.54 3.06 -0.89
CA VAL A 45 1.50 2.31 -1.69
C VAL A 45 2.84 2.35 -0.97
N GLU A 46 3.33 1.19 -0.58
CA GLU A 46 4.62 1.01 0.08
C GLU A 46 5.60 0.35 -0.89
N GLU A 47 6.75 0.95 -1.15
CA GLU A 47 7.85 0.34 -1.89
C GLU A 47 8.76 -0.43 -0.92
N THR A 48 8.93 -1.72 -1.16
CA THR A 48 9.96 -2.54 -0.53
C THR A 48 11.03 -2.94 -1.54
N ASP A 49 12.28 -2.77 -1.16
CA ASP A 49 13.44 -3.25 -1.91
C ASP A 49 13.74 -4.74 -1.61
N GLY A 50 12.98 -5.37 -0.70
CA GLY A 50 13.29 -6.71 -0.16
C GLY A 50 14.40 -6.69 0.89
N SER A 51 14.96 -5.51 1.17
CA SER A 51 15.86 -5.24 2.28
C SER A 51 15.12 -5.38 3.62
N MET A 52 15.69 -6.11 4.57
CA MET A 52 15.20 -6.20 5.95
C MET A 52 16.07 -5.35 6.89
N ASN A 53 15.44 -4.75 7.91
CA ASN A 53 16.16 -4.08 8.98
C ASN A 53 16.80 -5.11 9.93
N SER A 54 17.66 -4.66 10.85
CA SER A 54 18.30 -5.54 11.85
C SER A 54 17.31 -6.19 12.85
N TYR A 55 16.05 -5.76 12.85
CA TYR A 55 14.96 -6.36 13.62
C TYR A 55 14.22 -7.48 12.86
N GLY A 56 14.62 -7.77 11.62
CA GLY A 56 13.99 -8.80 10.79
C GLY A 56 12.69 -8.34 10.12
N GLU A 57 12.40 -7.04 10.14
CA GLU A 57 11.23 -6.46 9.47
C GLU A 57 11.62 -6.00 8.05
N LEU A 58 10.72 -6.22 7.10
CA LEU A 58 10.89 -5.71 5.74
C LEU A 58 10.89 -4.18 5.76
N ILE A 59 11.94 -3.58 5.20
CA ILE A 59 12.00 -2.14 4.99
C ILE A 59 11.06 -1.83 3.84
N ALA A 60 9.97 -1.13 4.16
CA ALA A 60 9.01 -0.64 3.22
C ALA A 60 8.85 0.87 3.44
N THR A 61 8.87 1.64 2.35
CA THR A 61 8.73 3.10 2.36
C THR A 61 7.41 3.48 1.71
N VAL A 62 6.59 4.28 2.39
CA VAL A 62 5.37 4.83 1.78
C VAL A 62 5.76 5.78 0.64
N VAL A 63 5.41 5.41 -0.59
CA VAL A 63 5.68 6.20 -1.81
C VAL A 63 4.44 6.92 -2.33
N ALA A 64 3.25 6.51 -1.90
CA ALA A 64 2.00 7.22 -2.16
C ALA A 64 0.96 6.94 -1.06
N GLU A 65 0.18 7.96 -0.71
CA GLU A 65 -1.00 7.84 0.14
C GLU A 65 -2.12 8.76 -0.40
N GLY A 66 -3.38 8.31 -0.32
CA GLY A 66 -4.55 9.06 -0.77
C GLY A 66 -5.81 8.69 -0.02
#